data_AF-A0A9P6BX36-F1
#
_entry.id   AF-A0A9P6BX36-F1
#
_cell.length_a   1.000
_cell.length_b   1.000
_cell.length_c   1.000
_cell.angle_alpha   90.00
_cell.angle_beta   90.00
_cell.angle_gamma   90.00
#
_symmetry.space_group_name_H-M   'P 1'
#
loop_
_entity.id
_entity.type
_entity.pdbx_description
1 polymer ?
#
loop_
_entity_poly.entity_id
_entity_poly.type
_entity_poly.pdbx_seq_one_letter_code
_entity_poly.pdbx_strand_id
1 'polypeptide(L)'
;MNPHPPLSQARGNFVRKLLDTTSKAKPGFNVIVIHTKHSYAFQGVRNVDWGHDHAEFQRDVPGTIGFEIYWFHKGWLRNEGDGGWLNWGYTGSPKREGGLLTYS
;
A
#
# COMPACT_ATOMS: atom_id res chain seq x y z
N MET A 1 -15.42 -17.13 -23.01
CA MET A 1 -15.15 -16.70 -21.62
C MET A 1 -13.72 -16.18 -21.59
N ASN A 2 -13.51 -14.90 -21.26
CA ASN A 2 -12.17 -14.43 -20.91
C ASN A 2 -11.84 -15.02 -19.53
N PRO A 3 -10.71 -15.74 -19.36
CA PRO A 3 -10.34 -16.21 -18.04
C PRO A 3 -10.08 -14.99 -17.16
N HIS A 4 -10.80 -14.90 -16.04
CA HIS A 4 -10.46 -13.96 -14.98
C HIS A 4 -8.98 -14.19 -14.61
N PRO A 5 -8.16 -13.14 -14.50
CA PRO A 5 -6.76 -13.31 -14.13
C PRO A 5 -6.69 -14.06 -12.80
N PRO A 6 -5.68 -14.93 -12.58
CA PRO A 6 -5.49 -15.58 -11.30
C PRO A 6 -5.52 -14.56 -10.15
N LEU A 7 -6.11 -14.91 -9.00
CA LEU A 7 -6.31 -14.01 -7.86
C LEU A 7 -5.02 -13.25 -7.43
N SER A 8 -3.85 -13.86 -7.61
CA SER A 8 -2.55 -13.20 -7.40
C SER A 8 -2.33 -12.02 -8.37
N GLN A 9 -2.58 -12.21 -9.66
CA GLN A 9 -2.43 -11.18 -10.68
C GLN A 9 -3.48 -10.06 -10.52
N ALA A 10 -4.72 -10.42 -10.18
CA ALA A 10 -5.77 -9.44 -9.90
C ALA A 10 -5.43 -8.52 -8.71
N ARG A 11 -4.90 -9.08 -7.62
CA ARG A 11 -4.43 -8.32 -6.46
C ARG A 11 -3.23 -7.42 -6.78
N GLY A 12 -2.24 -7.94 -7.51
CA GLY A 12 -1.10 -7.14 -7.94
C GLY A 12 -1.51 -5.93 -8.80
N ASN A 13 -2.47 -6.12 -9.70
CA ASN A 13 -3.04 -5.04 -10.51
C ASN A 13 -3.82 -4.03 -9.65
N PHE A 14 -4.55 -4.51 -8.63
CA PHE A 14 -5.26 -3.65 -7.70
C PHE A 14 -4.31 -2.75 -6.90
N VAL A 15 -3.24 -3.34 -6.33
CA VAL A 15 -2.18 -2.58 -5.62
C VAL A 15 -1.57 -1.52 -6.53
N ARG A 16 -1.19 -1.87 -7.76
CA ARG A 16 -0.66 -0.90 -8.74
C ARG A 16 -1.64 0.23 -9.03
N LYS A 17 -2.92 -0.09 -9.24
CA LYS A 17 -3.97 0.91 -9.46
C LYS A 17 -4.11 1.86 -8.28
N LEU A 18 -4.08 1.35 -7.04
CA LEU A 18 -4.15 2.17 -5.84
C LEU A 18 -2.93 3.08 -5.69
N LEU A 19 -1.72 2.57 -5.94
CA LEU A 19 -0.51 3.39 -5.96
C LEU A 19 -0.63 4.50 -7.00
N ASP A 20 -0.94 4.18 -8.25
CA ASP A 20 -1.03 5.16 -9.34
C ASP A 20 -2.10 6.23 -9.06
N THR A 21 -3.28 5.82 -8.58
CA THR A 21 -4.39 6.74 -8.30
C THR A 21 -4.05 7.66 -7.13
N THR A 22 -3.49 7.10 -6.05
CA THR A 22 -3.15 7.87 -4.84
C THR A 22 -1.99 8.82 -5.10
N SER A 23 -0.93 8.37 -5.79
CA SER A 23 0.21 9.24 -6.13
C SER A 23 -0.20 10.39 -7.05
N LYS A 24 -1.18 10.19 -7.95
CA LYS A 24 -1.74 11.28 -8.76
C LYS A 24 -2.58 12.25 -7.93
N ALA A 25 -3.34 11.74 -6.95
CA ALA A 25 -4.17 12.57 -6.07
C ALA A 25 -3.35 13.31 -5.00
N LYS A 26 -2.18 12.78 -4.62
CA LYS A 26 -1.27 13.31 -3.59
C LYS A 26 0.13 13.54 -4.18
N PRO A 27 0.29 14.47 -5.14
CA PRO A 27 1.59 14.73 -5.74
C PRO A 27 2.58 15.20 -4.66
N GLY A 28 3.80 14.66 -4.70
CA GLY A 28 4.86 14.99 -3.74
C GLY A 28 4.82 14.19 -2.42
N PHE A 29 3.82 13.33 -2.23
CA PHE A 29 3.79 12.37 -1.12
C PHE A 29 4.34 11.01 -1.55
N ASN A 30 4.97 10.31 -0.61
CA ASN A 30 5.23 8.88 -0.75
C ASN A 30 3.93 8.12 -0.50
N VAL A 31 3.71 7.03 -1.21
CA VAL A 31 2.52 6.19 -1.04
C VAL A 31 2.93 4.76 -0.70
N ILE A 32 2.27 4.15 0.27
CA ILE A 32 2.36 2.72 0.56
C ILE A 32 0.96 2.12 0.51
N VAL A 33 0.81 1.00 -0.19
CA VAL A 33 -0.41 0.17 -0.17
C VAL A 33 -0.05 -1.17 0.45
N ILE A 34 -0.77 -1.61 1.48
CA ILE A 34 -0.44 -2.82 2.24
C ILE A 34 -1.68 -3.49 2.80
N HIS A 35 -1.78 -4.82 2.64
CA HIS A 35 -2.83 -5.64 3.24
C HIS A 35 -2.36 -6.38 4.51
N THR A 36 -1.06 -6.67 4.62
CA THR A 36 -0.51 -7.47 5.72
C THR A 36 -0.44 -6.70 7.02
N LYS A 37 -0.27 -7.40 8.15
CA LYS A 37 0.03 -6.77 9.45
C LYS A 37 1.27 -5.89 9.35
N HIS A 38 1.21 -4.69 9.90
CA HIS A 38 2.29 -3.72 9.84
C HIS A 38 2.24 -2.73 11.00
N SER A 39 3.38 -2.10 11.24
CA SER A 39 3.56 -0.96 12.15
C SER A 39 4.05 0.24 11.36
N TYR A 40 3.71 1.46 11.78
CA TYR A 40 4.16 2.68 11.10
C TYR A 40 4.37 3.82 12.09
N ALA A 41 5.22 4.77 11.70
CA ALA A 41 5.27 6.09 12.31
C ALA A 41 5.63 7.13 11.25
N PHE A 42 4.68 8.01 10.95
CA PHE A 42 4.85 9.11 10.02
C PHE A 42 5.00 10.42 10.78
N GLN A 43 5.82 11.33 10.26
CA GLN A 43 6.07 12.61 10.89
C GLN A 43 5.00 13.64 10.51
N GLY A 44 4.78 14.59 11.41
CA GLY A 44 3.88 15.72 11.20
C GLY A 44 2.43 15.44 11.60
N VAL A 45 1.53 16.28 11.08
CA VAL A 45 0.11 16.32 11.44
C VAL A 45 -0.69 15.40 10.52
N ARG A 46 -1.49 14.51 11.12
CA ARG A 46 -2.40 13.64 10.36
C ARG A 46 -3.41 14.48 9.56
N ASN A 47 -3.71 14.04 8.34
CA ASN A 47 -4.48 14.71 7.30
C ASN A 47 -3.81 15.95 6.67
N VAL A 48 -2.58 16.28 7.05
CA VAL A 48 -1.77 17.35 6.44
C VAL A 48 -0.48 16.76 5.87
N ASP A 49 0.41 16.29 6.74
CA ASP A 49 1.73 15.75 6.38
C ASP A 49 1.70 14.25 6.09
N TRP A 50 0.67 13.58 6.61
CA TRP A 50 0.39 12.18 6.33
C TRP A 50 -1.07 11.85 6.52
N GLY A 51 -1.55 10.77 5.90
CA GLY A 51 -2.88 10.23 6.12
C GLY A 51 -2.97 8.77 5.71
N HIS A 52 -4.16 8.20 5.88
CA HIS A 52 -4.45 6.87 5.38
C HIS A 52 -5.89 6.76 4.88
N ASP A 53 -6.09 5.85 3.95
CA ASP A 53 -7.36 5.45 3.37
C ASP A 53 -7.44 3.91 3.33
N HIS A 54 -8.64 3.37 3.20
CA HIS A 54 -8.88 1.93 3.11
C HIS A 54 -9.59 1.59 1.80
N ALA A 55 -9.17 0.51 1.13
CA ALA A 55 -9.80 0.03 -0.08
C ALA A 55 -10.01 -1.49 -0.06
N GLU A 56 -11.21 -1.93 -0.38
CA GLU A 56 -11.55 -3.36 -0.44
C GLU A 56 -11.40 -3.91 -1.86
N PHE A 57 -10.61 -4.97 -2.00
CA PHE A 57 -10.59 -5.79 -3.20
C PHE A 57 -11.68 -6.86 -3.10
N GLN A 58 -12.70 -6.78 -3.96
CA GLN A 58 -13.67 -7.86 -4.11
C GLN A 58 -13.05 -9.05 -4.84
N ARG A 59 -13.29 -10.23 -4.30
CA ARG A 59 -12.89 -11.52 -4.89
C ARG A 59 -14.14 -12.25 -5.40
N ASP A 60 -13.96 -13.19 -6.32
CA ASP A 60 -15.05 -13.99 -6.90
C ASP A 60 -15.68 -15.00 -5.92
N VAL A 61 -15.28 -14.99 -4.64
CA VAL A 61 -15.81 -15.81 -3.55
C VAL A 61 -16.29 -14.90 -2.40
N PRO A 62 -17.19 -15.34 -1.51
CA PRO A 62 -17.69 -14.49 -0.43
C PRO A 62 -16.58 -13.84 0.42
N GLY A 63 -16.68 -12.52 0.66
CA GLY A 63 -15.77 -11.69 1.48
C GLY A 63 -14.82 -10.81 0.66
N THR A 64 -14.07 -9.92 1.31
CA THR A 64 -13.17 -8.93 0.70
C THR A 64 -11.74 -9.06 1.21
N ILE A 65 -10.79 -8.47 0.48
CA ILE A 65 -9.40 -8.29 0.95
C ILE A 65 -9.17 -6.79 1.12
N GLY A 66 -9.10 -6.32 2.35
CA GLY A 66 -8.89 -4.91 2.68
C GLY A 66 -7.43 -4.49 2.56
N PHE A 67 -7.16 -3.39 1.86
CA PHE A 67 -5.83 -2.78 1.75
C PHE A 67 -5.84 -1.42 2.45
N GLU A 68 -4.82 -1.19 3.27
CA GLU A 68 -4.50 0.12 3.81
C GLU A 68 -3.64 0.88 2.80
N ILE A 69 -3.95 2.16 2.63
CA ILE A 69 -3.24 3.09 1.75
C ILE A 69 -2.72 4.22 2.62
N TYR A 70 -1.41 4.41 2.68
CA TYR A 70 -0.78 5.52 3.39
C TYR A 70 -0.20 6.50 2.39
N TRP A 71 -0.35 7.80 2.67
CA TRP A 71 0.35 8.87 1.97
C TRP A 71 1.05 9.75 3.00
N PHE A 72 2.33 10.06 2.81
CA PHE A 72 3.14 10.78 3.81
C PHE A 72 4.40 11.39 3.20
N HIS A 73 4.96 12.42 3.85
CA HIS A 73 6.25 12.99 3.45
C HIS A 73 7.45 12.21 4.00
N LYS A 74 7.45 11.94 5.32
CA LYS A 74 8.59 11.32 6.03
C LYS A 74 8.12 10.36 7.11
N GLY A 75 8.97 9.39 7.44
CA GLY A 75 8.70 8.40 8.48
C GLY A 75 9.05 6.99 8.04
N TRP A 76 8.44 6.01 8.68
CA TRP A 76 8.70 4.62 8.39
C TRP A 76 7.45 3.74 8.48
N LEU A 77 7.49 2.63 7.75
CA LEU A 77 6.53 1.55 7.83
C LEU A 77 7.27 0.22 7.85
N ARG A 78 6.89 -0.66 8.76
CA ARG A 78 7.42 -2.02 8.90
C ARG A 78 6.33 -3.02 8.55
N ASN A 79 6.55 -3.78 7.48
CA ASN A 79 5.75 -4.95 7.17
C ASN A 79 6.13 -6.09 8.15
N GLU A 80 5.16 -6.54 8.93
CA GLU A 80 5.28 -7.63 9.91
C GLU A 80 4.65 -8.94 9.41
N GLY A 81 4.08 -8.92 8.19
CA GLY A 81 3.54 -10.09 7.54
C GLY A 81 4.59 -10.92 6.79
N ASP A 82 4.08 -11.71 5.86
CA ASP A 82 4.73 -12.78 5.11
C ASP A 82 5.70 -12.30 3.99
N GLY A 83 6.09 -11.02 3.97
CA GLY A 83 7.13 -10.48 3.07
C GLY A 83 6.82 -10.53 1.56
N GLY A 84 5.71 -11.16 1.16
CA GLY A 84 5.29 -11.33 -0.22
C GLY A 84 4.82 -10.03 -0.88
N TRP A 85 5.38 -9.71 -2.05
CA TRP A 85 5.06 -8.54 -2.88
C TRP A 85 3.63 -8.52 -3.43
N LEU A 86 2.90 -9.63 -3.38
CA LEU A 86 1.52 -9.70 -3.87
C LEU A 86 0.52 -8.88 -3.02
N ASN A 87 0.89 -8.56 -1.77
CA ASN A 87 0.01 -7.94 -0.79
C ASN A 87 0.43 -6.52 -0.41
N TRP A 88 1.51 -5.98 -0.99
CA TRP A 88 1.95 -4.62 -0.71
C TRP A 88 2.83 -4.02 -1.82
N GLY A 89 2.84 -2.71 -1.91
CA GLY A 89 3.68 -1.95 -2.83
C GLY A 89 3.85 -0.51 -2.34
N TYR A 90 4.82 0.20 -2.91
CA TYR A 90 5.14 1.56 -2.49
C TYR A 90 5.71 2.39 -3.64
N THR A 91 5.61 3.72 -3.51
CA THR A 91 6.24 4.71 -4.38
C THR A 91 7.29 5.52 -3.61
N GLY A 92 8.11 6.27 -4.34
CA GLY A 92 9.21 7.04 -3.76
C GLY A 92 10.49 6.22 -3.62
N SER A 93 11.44 6.76 -2.85
CA SER A 93 12.79 6.21 -2.76
C SER A 93 13.17 5.88 -1.31
N PRO A 94 12.50 4.92 -0.65
CA PRO A 94 12.84 4.56 0.72
C PRO A 94 14.18 3.83 0.81
N LYS A 95 14.83 3.96 1.96
CA LYS A 95 15.78 2.96 2.42
C LYS A 95 15.00 1.72 2.87
N ARG A 96 15.40 0.55 2.39
CA ARG A 96 14.77 -0.72 2.75
C ARG A 96 15.72 -1.63 3.53
N GLU A 97 15.26 -2.10 4.67
CA GLU A 97 15.96 -3.05 5.54
C GLU A 97 15.00 -4.17 5.93
N GLY A 98 15.02 -5.27 5.17
CA GLY A 98 14.04 -6.35 5.33
C GLY A 98 12.61 -5.87 5.05
N GLY A 99 11.77 -5.91 6.08
CA GLY A 99 10.39 -5.43 6.07
C GLY A 99 10.21 -3.95 6.40
N LEU A 100 11.28 -3.24 6.81
CA LEU A 100 11.23 -1.82 7.17
C LEU A 100 11.51 -0.95 5.94
N LEU A 101 10.62 0.02 5.69
CA LEU A 101 10.80 1.10 4.74
C LEU A 101 10.95 2.41 5.51
N THR A 102 12.00 3.17 5.24
CA THR A 102 12.26 4.47 5.86
C THR A 102 12.40 5.54 4.79
N TYR A 103 11.67 6.65 4.98
CA TYR A 103 11.65 7.82 4.11
C TYR A 103 12.11 9.05 4.90
N SER A 104 13.15 9.71 4.42
CA SER A 104 13.89 10.79 5.10
C SER A 104 13.79 12.12 4.38
#